data_AF-M1DMW8-F1
#
_entry.id   AF-M1DMW8-F1
#
_cell.length_a   1.000
_cell.length_b   1.000
_cell.length_c   1.000
_cell.angle_alpha   90.00
_cell.angle_beta   90.00
_cell.angle_gamma   90.00
#
_symmetry.space_group_name_H-M   'P 1'
#
loop_
_entity.id
_entity.type
_entity.pdbx_description
1 polymer ?
#
loop_
_entity_poly.entity_id
_entity_poly.type
_entity_poly.pdbx_seq_one_letter_code
_entity_poly.pdbx_strand_id
1 'polypeptide(L)'
;MSIILLLIFTFLNLPSPLSHTDELLNCSIYSPWCSSKKHFFRQPENAKNHYADFPNHPLDPLTIGEIQKVKKIVTSIDEFRIKGCVLHSVVLEEPEKEVVLDWRKGHRLPPRKASVIARDYRGY
;
A
#
# COMPACT_ATOMS: atom_id res chain seq x y z
N MET A 1 9.42 -30.61 47.25
CA MET A 1 9.69 -31.27 45.96
C MET A 1 8.54 -31.14 44.95
N SER A 2 7.27 -31.30 45.35
CA SER A 2 6.11 -31.24 44.41
C SER A 2 5.84 -29.85 43.81
N ILE A 3 5.93 -28.78 44.61
CA ILE A 3 5.67 -27.39 44.14
C ILE A 3 6.69 -26.92 43.11
N ILE A 4 7.96 -27.33 43.27
CA ILE A 4 9.05 -26.98 42.35
C ILE A 4 8.83 -27.64 40.98
N LEU A 5 8.36 -28.88 40.96
CA LEU A 5 8.01 -29.60 39.73
C LEU A 5 6.82 -28.96 39.02
N LEU A 6 5.80 -28.48 39.76
CA LEU A 6 4.67 -27.76 39.17
C LEU A 6 5.10 -26.45 38.52
N LEU A 7 5.97 -25.67 39.17
CA LEU A 7 6.48 -24.41 38.60
C LEU A 7 7.31 -24.64 37.33
N ILE A 8 8.17 -25.66 37.32
CA ILE A 8 8.97 -26.02 36.14
C ILE A 8 8.07 -26.50 35.01
N PHE A 9 7.06 -27.33 35.30
CA PHE A 9 6.12 -27.80 34.29
C PHE A 9 5.30 -26.66 33.69
N THR A 10 4.88 -25.67 34.49
CA THR A 10 4.20 -24.48 33.98
C THR A 10 5.11 -23.60 33.14
N PHE A 11 6.39 -23.45 33.47
CA PHE A 11 7.34 -22.68 32.66
C PHE A 11 7.71 -23.37 31.33
N LEU A 12 7.77 -24.70 31.32
CA LEU A 12 8.13 -25.47 30.12
C LEU A 12 6.94 -25.68 29.16
N ASN A 13 5.71 -25.65 29.67
CA ASN A 13 4.49 -25.79 28.87
C ASN A 13 3.76 -24.46 28.64
N LEU A 14 4.28 -23.34 29.15
CA LEU A 14 3.76 -22.04 28.76
C LEU A 14 4.09 -21.83 27.29
N PRO A 15 3.08 -21.61 26.42
CA PRO A 15 3.35 -21.08 25.09
C PRO A 15 4.16 -19.81 25.30
N SER A 16 5.35 -19.74 24.71
CA SER A 16 6.08 -18.49 24.60
C SER A 16 5.10 -17.40 24.11
N PRO A 17 5.18 -16.15 24.61
CA PRO A 17 4.35 -15.10 24.09
C PRO A 17 4.59 -15.03 22.58
N LEU A 18 3.57 -15.42 21.84
CA LEU A 18 3.50 -15.30 20.39
C LEU A 18 3.85 -13.84 20.08
N SER A 19 4.86 -13.65 19.23
CA SER A 19 5.34 -12.35 18.71
C SER A 19 4.29 -11.56 17.90
N HIS A 20 3.01 -11.84 18.10
CA HIS A 20 1.87 -11.37 17.32
C HIS A 20 0.75 -10.77 18.19
N THR A 21 1.04 -10.47 19.46
CA THR A 21 0.12 -9.72 20.34
C THR A 21 0.20 -8.20 20.15
N ASP A 22 0.97 -7.71 19.17
CA ASP A 22 1.03 -6.28 18.81
C ASP A 22 -0.18 -5.82 17.97
N GLU A 23 -1.00 -6.73 17.42
CA GLU A 23 -2.20 -6.38 16.65
C GLU A 23 -3.47 -6.15 17.50
N LEU A 24 -3.50 -6.61 18.76
CA LEU A 24 -4.71 -6.51 19.59
C LEU A 24 -4.82 -5.21 20.41
N LEU A 25 -3.79 -4.37 20.42
CA LEU A 25 -3.81 -3.05 21.05
C LEU A 25 -3.62 -1.94 20.01
N ASN A 26 -4.37 -2.03 18.91
CA ASN A 26 -4.44 -0.97 17.91
C ASN A 26 -5.23 0.21 18.54
N CYS A 27 -4.56 1.26 19.07
CA CYS A 27 -5.23 2.51 19.47
C CYS A 27 -5.98 3.02 18.21
N SER A 28 -7.30 2.85 18.17
CA SER A 28 -8.12 3.41 17.11
C SER A 28 -8.11 4.95 17.23
N ILE A 29 -8.25 5.63 16.09
CA ILE A 29 -8.18 7.10 15.94
C ILE A 29 -9.18 7.85 16.84
N TYR A 30 -10.14 7.15 17.45
CA TYR A 30 -11.19 7.73 18.29
C TYR A 30 -10.98 7.56 19.80
N SER A 31 -9.81 7.11 20.26
CA SER A 31 -9.55 6.87 21.69
C SER A 31 -8.98 8.12 22.41
N PRO A 32 -9.68 8.71 23.41
CA PRO A 32 -9.26 9.98 24.03
C PRO A 32 -8.07 9.90 25.01
N TRP A 33 -7.61 8.70 25.36
CA TRP A 33 -6.65 8.48 26.46
C TRP A 33 -5.34 7.78 26.03
N CYS A 34 -4.94 7.84 24.75
CA CYS A 34 -3.56 7.47 24.36
C CYS A 34 -2.65 8.72 24.49
N SER A 35 -2.52 9.29 25.70
CA SER A 35 -1.59 10.39 26.02
C SER A 35 -0.35 9.84 26.70
N SER A 36 0.54 9.17 25.95
CA SER A 36 1.87 8.87 26.46
C SER A 36 2.89 8.69 25.35
N LYS A 37 3.92 9.55 25.42
CA LYS A 37 5.25 9.46 24.80
C LYS A 37 5.34 9.88 23.34
N LYS A 38 5.74 11.15 23.20
CA LYS A 38 6.63 11.74 22.20
C LYS A 38 6.83 10.89 20.94
N HIS A 39 6.25 11.37 19.84
CA HIS A 39 6.59 11.08 18.45
C HIS A 39 7.96 10.42 18.24
N PHE A 40 8.01 9.10 18.42
CA PHE A 40 8.85 8.24 17.60
C PHE A 40 8.13 8.10 16.26
N PHE A 41 8.09 9.20 15.49
CA PHE A 41 8.19 8.98 14.05
C PHE A 41 9.57 8.34 13.89
N ARG A 42 9.63 7.00 13.84
CA ARG A 42 10.75 6.34 13.19
C ARG A 42 10.82 7.01 11.82
N GLN A 43 11.85 7.83 11.61
CA GLN A 43 12.26 8.12 10.24
C GLN A 43 12.36 6.77 9.55
N PRO A 44 11.69 6.56 8.41
CA PRO A 44 11.81 5.30 7.71
C PRO A 44 13.29 5.08 7.43
N GLU A 45 13.86 4.12 8.15
CA GLU A 45 15.22 3.67 7.96
C GLU A 45 15.33 3.14 6.53
N ASN A 46 16.01 3.92 5.68
CA ASN A 46 16.09 3.77 4.23
C ASN A 46 14.76 4.02 3.49
N ALA A 47 14.56 5.27 3.04
CA ALA A 47 13.64 5.55 1.96
C ALA A 47 14.10 4.79 0.70
N LYS A 48 13.46 3.64 0.43
CA LYS A 48 13.73 2.85 -0.76
C LYS A 48 13.28 3.65 -2.00
N ASN A 49 14.15 3.73 -3.00
CA ASN A 49 13.86 4.44 -4.24
C ASN A 49 12.93 3.58 -5.11
N HIS A 50 11.64 3.95 -5.18
CA HIS A 50 10.62 3.24 -5.97
C HIS A 50 10.56 3.63 -7.46
N TYR A 51 11.46 4.51 -7.91
CA TYR A 51 11.47 5.00 -9.30
C TYR A 51 11.86 3.92 -10.32
N ALA A 52 12.60 2.90 -9.89
CA ALA A 52 13.04 1.79 -10.73
C ALA A 52 12.14 0.55 -10.56
N ASP A 53 11.01 0.66 -9.87
CA ASP A 53 10.09 -0.46 -9.69
C ASP A 53 9.37 -0.79 -11.00
N PHE A 54 9.23 -2.09 -11.27
CA PHE A 54 8.53 -2.62 -12.43
C PHE A 54 7.40 -3.54 -11.96
N PRO A 55 6.25 -3.55 -12.67
CA PRO A 55 5.17 -4.47 -12.35
C PRO A 55 5.62 -5.90 -12.66
N ASN A 56 5.37 -6.82 -11.75
CA ASN A 56 5.68 -8.24 -11.86
C ASN A 56 4.41 -9.12 -11.93
N HIS A 57 3.26 -8.56 -11.56
CA HIS A 57 1.95 -9.20 -11.56
C HIS A 57 0.91 -8.29 -12.23
N PRO A 58 -0.10 -8.86 -12.93
CA PRO A 58 -1.17 -8.07 -13.57
C PRO A 58 -1.91 -7.15 -12.59
N LEU A 59 -2.05 -7.56 -11.33
CA LEU A 59 -2.70 -6.80 -10.25
C LEU A 59 -1.73 -5.98 -9.39
N ASP A 60 -0.45 -5.89 -9.75
CA ASP A 60 0.47 -5.01 -9.02
C ASP A 60 0.00 -3.56 -9.13
N PRO A 61 0.17 -2.75 -8.07
CA PRO A 61 -0.19 -1.33 -8.11
C PRO A 61 0.54 -0.60 -9.22
N LEU A 62 0.00 0.56 -9.62
CA LEU A 62 0.67 1.39 -10.61
C LEU A 62 2.04 1.85 -10.10
N THR A 63 3.07 1.68 -10.94
CA THR A 63 4.41 2.17 -10.60
C THR A 63 4.49 3.68 -10.76
N ILE A 64 5.53 4.30 -10.19
CA ILE A 64 5.78 5.73 -10.36
C ILE A 64 5.91 6.10 -11.85
N GLY A 65 6.58 5.26 -12.63
CA GLY A 65 6.73 5.45 -14.07
C GLY A 65 5.39 5.41 -14.81
N GLU A 66 4.49 4.50 -14.43
CA GLU A 66 3.13 4.41 -14.99
C GLU A 66 2.30 5.65 -14.62
N ILE A 67 2.33 6.10 -13.37
CA ILE A 67 1.63 7.31 -12.92
C ILE A 67 2.14 8.55 -13.65
N GLN A 68 3.45 8.68 -13.84
CA GLN A 68 4.04 9.78 -14.62
C GLN A 68 3.61 9.74 -16.08
N LYS A 69 3.49 8.54 -16.68
CA LYS A 69 3.00 8.35 -18.05
C LYS A 69 1.54 8.79 -18.16
N VAL A 70 0.70 8.39 -17.21
CA VAL A 70 -0.70 8.82 -17.11
C VAL A 70 -0.78 10.34 -17.04
N LYS A 71 0.01 10.97 -16.16
CA LYS A 71 0.06 12.44 -16.06
C LYS A 71 0.37 13.08 -17.40
N LYS A 72 1.39 12.61 -18.12
CA LYS A 72 1.76 13.15 -19.44
C LYS A 72 0.62 13.03 -20.44
N ILE A 73 -0.04 11.87 -20.50
CA ILE A 73 -1.17 11.61 -21.40
C ILE A 73 -2.32 12.58 -21.07
N VAL A 74 -2.73 12.67 -19.81
CA VAL A 74 -3.85 13.53 -19.41
C VAL A 74 -3.54 14.99 -19.69
N THR A 75 -2.33 15.47 -19.38
CA THR A 75 -1.94 16.86 -19.66
C THR A 75 -1.81 17.19 -21.15
N SER A 76 -1.73 16.19 -22.02
CA SER A 76 -1.64 16.39 -23.47
C SER A 76 -3.00 16.62 -24.13
N ILE A 77 -4.09 16.30 -23.44
CA ILE A 77 -5.46 16.54 -23.89
C ILE A 77 -5.69 18.06 -23.97
N ASP A 78 -6.23 18.55 -25.08
CA ASP A 78 -6.29 19.99 -25.42
C ASP A 78 -6.94 20.85 -24.32
N GLU A 79 -8.04 20.38 -23.71
CA GLU A 79 -8.75 21.09 -22.65
C GLU A 79 -7.85 21.33 -21.43
N PHE A 80 -7.09 20.30 -21.04
CA PHE A 80 -6.19 20.34 -19.89
C PHE A 80 -4.85 20.98 -20.22
N ARG A 81 -4.41 20.97 -21.47
CA ARG A 81 -3.19 21.65 -21.90
C ARG A 81 -3.31 23.16 -21.73
N ILE A 82 -4.48 23.72 -22.01
CA ILE A 82 -4.72 25.16 -21.97
C ILE A 82 -4.99 25.64 -20.54
N LYS A 83 -5.83 24.92 -19.79
CA LYS A 83 -6.30 25.36 -18.46
C LYS A 83 -5.55 24.73 -17.28
N GLY A 84 -4.88 23.60 -17.51
CA GLY A 84 -4.33 22.75 -16.46
C GLY A 84 -5.39 21.82 -15.85
N CYS A 85 -4.94 20.78 -15.17
CA CYS A 85 -5.81 19.85 -14.46
C CYS A 85 -5.16 19.34 -13.17
N VAL A 86 -5.99 18.98 -12.18
CA VAL A 86 -5.56 18.28 -10.97
C VAL A 86 -6.04 16.83 -11.05
N LEU A 87 -5.11 15.88 -10.95
CA LEU A 87 -5.43 14.47 -10.82
C LEU A 87 -5.86 14.20 -9.37
N HIS A 88 -7.11 13.78 -9.18
CA HIS A 88 -7.65 13.42 -7.86
C HIS A 88 -7.47 11.94 -7.55
N SER A 89 -7.61 11.09 -8.56
CA SER A 89 -7.42 9.64 -8.42
C SER A 89 -6.77 9.09 -9.67
N VAL A 90 -5.78 8.22 -9.48
CA VAL A 90 -5.10 7.46 -10.53
C VAL A 90 -4.95 6.04 -10.01
N VAL A 91 -5.78 5.13 -10.49
CA VAL A 91 -5.83 3.74 -10.03
C VAL A 91 -5.65 2.78 -11.19
N LEU A 92 -5.11 1.60 -10.92
CA LEU A 92 -5.06 0.53 -11.90
C LEU A 92 -6.50 0.15 -12.28
N GLU A 93 -6.81 0.19 -13.58
CA GLU A 93 -7.99 -0.48 -14.08
C GLU A 93 -7.62 -1.96 -14.22
N GLU A 94 -8.08 -2.75 -13.25
CA GLU A 94 -7.75 -4.15 -13.15
C GLU A 94 -8.20 -4.92 -14.41
N PRO A 95 -7.38 -5.84 -14.94
CA PRO A 95 -7.78 -6.67 -16.07
C PRO A 95 -8.98 -7.54 -15.75
N GLU A 96 -9.66 -8.02 -16.79
CA GLU A 96 -10.74 -8.99 -16.64
C GLU A 96 -10.29 -10.24 -15.88
N LYS A 97 -11.19 -10.79 -15.07
CA LYS A 97 -10.90 -11.92 -14.18
C LYS A 97 -10.29 -13.11 -14.93
N GLU A 98 -10.82 -13.43 -16.11
CA GLU A 98 -10.34 -14.54 -16.94
C GLU A 98 -8.88 -14.35 -17.34
N VAL A 99 -8.49 -13.13 -17.74
CA VAL A 99 -7.12 -12.77 -18.09
C VAL A 99 -6.16 -12.93 -16.90
N VAL A 100 -6.61 -12.56 -15.70
CA VAL A 100 -5.79 -12.71 -14.49
C VAL A 100 -5.64 -14.18 -14.11
N LEU A 101 -6.70 -14.99 -14.25
CA LEU A 101 -6.67 -16.42 -13.95
C LEU A 101 -5.80 -17.23 -14.93
N ASP A 102 -5.78 -16.83 -16.19
CA ASP A 102 -4.97 -17.45 -17.24
C ASP A 102 -3.48 -17.05 -17.15
N TRP A 103 -3.18 -15.93 -16.49
CA TRP A 103 -1.82 -15.45 -16.34
C TRP A 103 -0.98 -16.36 -15.40
N ARG A 104 0.32 -16.47 -15.71
CA ARG A 104 1.29 -17.25 -14.94
C ARG A 104 2.58 -16.45 -14.78
N LYS A 105 3.28 -16.63 -13.66
CA LYS A 105 4.59 -15.98 -13.41
C LYS A 105 5.56 -16.25 -14.56
N GLY A 106 6.25 -15.20 -15.01
CA GLY A 106 7.18 -15.24 -16.15
C GLY A 106 6.52 -15.04 -17.52
N HIS A 107 5.19 -15.09 -17.62
CA HIS A 107 4.48 -14.68 -18.84
C HIS A 107 4.45 -13.16 -18.95
N ARG A 108 4.29 -12.67 -20.18
CA ARG A 108 4.12 -11.23 -20.44
C ARG A 108 2.89 -10.71 -19.70
N LEU A 109 3.00 -9.50 -19.15
CA LEU A 109 1.87 -8.85 -18.51
C LEU A 109 0.80 -8.50 -19.55
N PRO A 110 -0.50 -8.64 -19.20
CA PRO A 110 -1.57 -8.11 -20.03
C PRO A 110 -1.48 -6.57 -20.12
N PRO A 111 -2.19 -5.94 -21.07
CA PRO A 111 -2.26 -4.48 -21.14
C PRO A 111 -2.73 -3.88 -19.82
N ARG A 112 -1.90 -3.01 -19.23
CA ARG A 112 -2.21 -2.30 -17.98
C ARG A 112 -2.83 -0.95 -18.30
N LYS A 113 -4.02 -0.71 -17.75
CA LYS A 113 -4.79 0.52 -17.93
C LYS A 113 -4.91 1.26 -16.60
N ALA A 114 -5.17 2.56 -16.66
CA ALA A 114 -5.38 3.37 -15.47
C ALA A 114 -6.71 4.10 -15.58
N SER A 115 -7.53 4.01 -14.53
CA SER A 115 -8.72 4.85 -14.37
C SER A 115 -8.31 6.13 -13.66
N VAL A 116 -8.71 7.26 -14.24
CA VAL A 116 -8.26 8.59 -13.81
C VAL A 116 -9.45 9.49 -13.56
N ILE A 117 -9.48 10.11 -12.38
CA ILE A 117 -10.40 11.19 -12.06
C ILE A 117 -9.59 12.47 -12.01
N ALA A 118 -9.89 13.40 -12.92
CA ALA A 118 -9.23 14.70 -12.99
C ALA A 118 -10.25 15.83 -12.88
N ARG A 119 -9.83 16.93 -12.25
CA ARG A 119 -10.59 18.18 -12.19
C ARG A 119 -9.92 19.21 -13.09
N ASP A 120 -10.69 19.81 -13.98
CA ASP A 120 -10.27 20.98 -14.76
C ASP A 120 -10.06 22.20 -13.86
N TYR A 121 -9.04 23.00 -14.14
CA TYR A 121 -8.87 24.31 -13.53
C TYR A 121 -9.87 25.29 -14.18
N ARG A 122 -11.04 25.45 -13.56
CA ARG A 122 -11.89 26.61 -13.82
C ARG A 122 -11.35 27.79 -13.01
N GLY A 123 -10.71 28.74 -13.69
CA GLY A 123 -10.48 30.07 -13.13
C GLY A 123 -11.82 30.70 -12.78
N TYR A 124 -11.96 31.14 -11.54
CA TYR A 124 -13.05 32.02 -11.11
C TYR A 124 -12.76 33.45 -11.57
#